data_AF-A0A968HQM0-F1
#
_entry.id   AF-A0A968HQM0-F1
#
_cell.length_a   1.000
_cell.length_b   1.000
_cell.length_c   1.000
_cell.angle_alpha   90.00
_cell.angle_beta   90.00
_cell.angle_gamma   90.00
#
_symmetry.space_group_name_H-M   'P 1'
#
loop_
_entity.id
_entity.type
_entity.pdbx_description
1 polymer ?
#
loop_
_entity_poly.entity_id
_entity_poly.type
_entity_poly.pdbx_seq_one_letter_code
_entity_poly.pdbx_strand_id
1 'polypeptide(L)'
;TGQVELGWLELIAGEPFEGEGLPPEDAPGLHIHLADPLPGDVIDSFGFAKFERTFITDGEVGDFTFATYPSRWWVMPDRTHLIGEVREYQAEQVQQLISIGVVEGDANRNGVFGARTDEPIHLLEAGSPETSYLIARLRGEMLGEQIPGSRMPLANQPFSIPEMLALFCFVEGFPADGTESDLAGRIDYATCSYSDDPASLNLLGEGVTWEARISKILAANCGGCHGGSNPQAGLTLVGDDVYARLLQPSMQVPELNLIEPSSPETSYLYLKLIGDDSIIGNPMPYNPLTGEGTLSQAEISDIETWIVNGAVEDQ
;
A
#
# COMPACT_ATOMS: atom_id res chain seq x y z
N THR A 1 -29.74 -0.70 -20.15
CA THR A 1 -29.29 -0.17 -18.85
C THR A 1 -28.26 -1.13 -18.33
N GLY A 2 -26.99 -0.81 -18.53
CA GLY A 2 -25.89 -1.58 -17.93
C GLY A 2 -25.62 -0.97 -16.58
N GLN A 3 -25.65 -1.75 -15.51
CA GLN A 3 -25.10 -1.33 -14.22
C GLN A 3 -23.61 -1.09 -14.43
N VAL A 4 -23.10 0.06 -13.97
CA VAL A 4 -21.68 0.42 -14.06
C VAL A 4 -21.11 0.51 -12.65
N GLU A 5 -19.89 0.02 -12.46
CA GLU A 5 -19.24 0.04 -11.15
C GLU A 5 -18.84 1.48 -10.82
N LEU A 6 -19.14 1.88 -9.60
CA LEU A 6 -18.72 3.15 -9.07
C LEU A 6 -17.29 3.04 -8.54
N GLY A 7 -16.40 3.88 -9.03
CA GLY A 7 -15.04 4.03 -8.51
C GLY A 7 -15.04 4.76 -7.19
N TRP A 8 -15.38 6.03 -7.21
CA TRP A 8 -15.55 6.87 -6.02
C TRP A 8 -16.54 8.01 -6.26
N LEU A 9 -17.01 8.59 -5.15
CA LEU A 9 -17.81 9.81 -5.13
C LEU A 9 -17.01 10.94 -4.49
N GLU A 10 -17.20 12.15 -4.97
CA GLU A 10 -16.70 13.33 -4.27
C GLU A 10 -17.67 14.51 -4.43
N LEU A 11 -17.77 15.32 -3.38
CA LEU A 11 -18.51 16.56 -3.41
C LEU A 11 -17.51 17.71 -3.45
N ILE A 12 -17.50 18.46 -4.55
CA ILE A 12 -16.79 19.72 -4.64
C ILE A 12 -17.76 20.83 -4.22
N ALA A 13 -17.51 21.44 -3.08
CA ALA A 13 -18.36 22.51 -2.55
C ALA A 13 -18.17 23.81 -3.35
N GLY A 14 -19.27 24.51 -3.61
CA GLY A 14 -19.26 25.81 -4.27
C GLY A 14 -20.58 26.10 -4.97
N GLU A 15 -20.62 27.22 -5.69
CA GLU A 15 -21.79 27.61 -6.48
C GLU A 15 -21.92 26.73 -7.74
N PRO A 16 -23.15 26.37 -8.15
CA PRO A 16 -23.38 25.63 -9.38
C PRO A 16 -22.74 26.28 -10.61
N PHE A 17 -22.28 25.46 -11.55
CA PHE A 17 -21.79 25.95 -12.84
C PHE A 17 -22.92 26.61 -13.65
N GLU A 18 -22.74 27.88 -14.04
CA GLU A 18 -23.73 28.67 -14.80
C GLU A 18 -23.35 28.89 -16.29
N GLY A 19 -22.34 28.19 -16.81
CA GLY A 19 -21.83 28.37 -18.18
C GLY A 19 -22.55 27.57 -19.26
N GLU A 20 -22.21 27.84 -20.53
CA GLU A 20 -22.59 27.00 -21.67
C GLU A 20 -21.57 25.87 -21.88
N GLY A 21 -22.05 24.68 -22.23
CA GLY A 21 -21.20 23.52 -22.52
C GLY A 21 -20.93 22.66 -21.29
N LEU A 22 -19.82 21.92 -21.33
CA LEU A 22 -19.39 21.07 -20.23
C LEU A 22 -18.75 21.91 -19.11
N PRO A 23 -19.04 21.62 -17.84
CA PRO A 23 -18.33 22.21 -16.72
C PRO A 23 -16.84 21.80 -16.75
N PRO A 24 -15.93 22.63 -16.20
CA PRO A 24 -14.56 22.22 -15.87
C PRO A 24 -14.54 20.95 -14.99
N GLU A 25 -13.48 20.14 -15.09
CA GLU A 25 -13.31 18.91 -14.29
C GLU A 25 -13.27 19.15 -12.78
N ASP A 26 -12.95 20.37 -12.34
CA ASP A 26 -12.89 20.81 -10.95
C ASP A 26 -14.09 21.69 -10.54
N ALA A 27 -15.14 21.75 -11.37
CA ALA A 27 -16.32 22.54 -11.08
C ALA A 27 -17.04 22.07 -9.80
N PRO A 28 -17.70 22.96 -9.05
CA PRO A 28 -18.53 22.56 -7.92
C PRO A 28 -19.67 21.62 -8.33
N GLY A 29 -19.88 20.55 -7.55
CA GLY A 29 -20.89 19.54 -7.83
C GLY A 29 -20.63 18.19 -7.18
N LEU A 30 -21.51 17.24 -7.46
CA LEU A 30 -21.35 15.83 -7.10
C LEU A 30 -20.67 15.10 -8.25
N HIS A 31 -19.47 14.63 -8.00
CA HIS A 31 -18.66 13.93 -8.99
C HIS A 31 -18.81 12.42 -8.80
N ILE A 32 -19.04 11.73 -9.91
CA ILE A 32 -19.18 10.28 -9.97
C ILE A 32 -18.13 9.75 -10.94
N HIS A 33 -17.21 8.95 -10.43
CA HIS A 33 -16.19 8.28 -11.24
C HIS A 33 -16.55 6.81 -11.39
N LEU A 34 -16.45 6.28 -12.61
CA LEU A 34 -16.95 4.96 -13.00
C LEU A 34 -15.82 4.08 -13.54
N ALA A 35 -15.95 2.76 -13.35
CA ALA A 35 -14.99 1.80 -13.90
C ALA A 35 -15.05 1.71 -15.43
N ASP A 36 -16.26 1.78 -15.97
CA ASP A 36 -16.53 1.63 -17.40
C ASP A 36 -17.20 2.91 -17.94
N PRO A 37 -16.91 3.30 -19.19
CA PRO A 37 -17.56 4.44 -19.80
C PRO A 37 -19.06 4.20 -19.98
N LEU A 38 -19.88 5.20 -19.66
CA LEU A 38 -21.33 5.12 -19.86
C LEU A 38 -21.68 4.90 -21.33
N PRO A 39 -22.60 3.98 -21.66
CA PRO A 39 -23.06 3.81 -23.03
C PRO A 39 -23.80 5.06 -23.55
N GLY A 40 -23.83 5.23 -24.87
CA GLY A 40 -24.55 6.33 -25.54
C GLY A 40 -23.68 7.55 -25.82
N ASP A 41 -24.34 8.65 -26.19
CA ASP A 41 -23.73 9.89 -26.68
C ASP A 41 -24.25 11.15 -25.98
N VAL A 42 -25.15 11.00 -25.01
CA VAL A 42 -25.64 12.11 -24.18
C VAL A 42 -24.48 12.64 -23.33
N ILE A 43 -24.31 13.97 -23.36
CA ILE A 43 -23.28 14.70 -22.62
C ILE A 43 -23.86 15.67 -21.57
N ASP A 44 -25.15 15.98 -21.67
CA ASP A 44 -25.88 16.86 -20.75
C ASP A 44 -27.34 16.42 -20.72
N SER A 45 -27.84 16.09 -19.53
CA SER A 45 -29.26 15.75 -19.35
C SER A 45 -29.72 15.97 -17.92
N PHE A 46 -31.01 16.29 -17.76
CA PHE A 46 -31.66 16.16 -16.46
C PHE A 46 -32.13 14.72 -16.26
N GLY A 47 -31.79 14.12 -15.12
CA GLY A 47 -32.09 12.72 -14.83
C GLY A 47 -31.83 12.32 -13.40
N PHE A 48 -31.97 11.03 -13.13
CA PHE A 48 -31.77 10.44 -11.81
C PHE A 48 -30.55 9.53 -11.83
N ALA A 49 -29.58 9.77 -10.94
CA ALA A 49 -28.62 8.74 -10.57
C ALA A 49 -29.28 7.84 -9.54
N LYS A 50 -29.36 6.54 -9.83
CA LYS A 50 -29.86 5.52 -8.91
C LYS A 50 -28.69 4.71 -8.42
N PHE A 51 -28.54 4.62 -7.11
CA PHE A 51 -27.51 3.83 -6.46
C PHE A 51 -28.13 2.52 -6.02
N GLU A 52 -27.66 1.43 -6.62
CA GLU A 52 -28.19 0.09 -6.44
C GLU A 52 -27.15 -0.77 -5.73
N ARG A 53 -27.61 -1.62 -4.80
CA ARG A 53 -26.81 -2.66 -4.18
C ARG A 53 -27.42 -4.01 -4.52
N THR A 54 -26.58 -4.89 -5.04
CA THR A 54 -26.96 -6.28 -5.32
C THR A 54 -26.70 -7.10 -4.07
N PHE A 55 -27.72 -7.82 -3.61
CA PHE A 55 -27.62 -8.77 -2.51
C PHE A 55 -27.84 -10.19 -3.03
N ILE A 56 -27.09 -11.14 -2.49
CA ILE A 56 -27.32 -12.56 -2.73
C ILE A 56 -27.84 -13.16 -1.42
N THR A 57 -29.11 -13.58 -1.38
CA THR A 57 -29.70 -14.27 -0.22
C THR A 57 -30.21 -15.63 -0.69
N ASP A 58 -29.74 -16.71 -0.07
CA ASP A 58 -30.12 -18.09 -0.40
C ASP A 58 -29.97 -18.47 -1.91
N GLY A 59 -29.02 -17.83 -2.60
CA GLY A 59 -28.76 -18.05 -4.04
C GLY A 59 -29.67 -17.24 -4.98
N GLU A 60 -30.57 -16.42 -4.47
CA GLU A 60 -31.33 -15.45 -5.25
C GLU A 60 -30.63 -14.08 -5.25
N VAL A 61 -30.43 -13.53 -6.45
CA VAL A 61 -29.83 -12.20 -6.66
C VAL A 61 -30.95 -11.16 -6.67
N GLY A 62 -30.91 -10.21 -5.75
CA GLY A 62 -31.86 -9.10 -5.67
C GLY A 62 -31.14 -7.75 -5.73
N ASP A 63 -31.61 -6.86 -6.59
CA ASP A 63 -31.12 -5.48 -6.69
C ASP A 63 -32.02 -4.54 -5.87
N PHE A 64 -31.41 -3.76 -4.97
CA PHE A 64 -32.09 -2.77 -4.16
C PHE A 64 -31.54 -1.37 -4.43
N THR A 65 -32.37 -0.47 -4.94
CA THR A 65 -32.05 0.96 -5.03
C THR A 65 -32.14 1.59 -3.64
N PHE A 66 -31.01 1.91 -3.03
CA PHE A 66 -30.97 2.49 -1.68
C PHE A 66 -30.92 4.02 -1.69
N ALA A 67 -30.47 4.63 -2.78
CA ALA A 67 -30.49 6.08 -2.95
C ALA A 67 -30.82 6.48 -4.39
N THR A 68 -31.43 7.64 -4.54
CA THR A 68 -31.70 8.25 -5.84
C THR A 68 -31.46 9.75 -5.74
N TYR A 69 -30.66 10.28 -6.65
CA TYR A 69 -30.32 11.69 -6.70
C TYR A 69 -30.75 12.31 -8.04
N PRO A 70 -31.78 13.19 -8.04
CA PRO A 70 -32.17 13.95 -9.23
C PRO A 70 -31.25 15.14 -9.42
N SER A 71 -30.71 15.27 -10.62
CA SER A 71 -29.84 16.39 -10.97
C SER A 71 -29.80 16.64 -12.48
N ARG A 72 -29.30 17.81 -12.86
CA ARG A 72 -28.64 17.95 -14.16
C ARG A 72 -27.28 17.26 -14.08
N TRP A 73 -26.99 16.44 -15.08
CA TRP A 73 -25.77 15.64 -15.18
C TRP A 73 -25.04 16.00 -16.46
N TRP A 74 -23.75 16.28 -16.30
CA TRP A 74 -22.80 16.37 -17.41
C TRP A 74 -21.97 15.09 -17.44
N VAL A 75 -21.84 14.50 -18.63
CA VAL A 75 -20.98 13.32 -18.86
C VAL A 75 -19.72 13.81 -19.53
N MET A 76 -18.58 13.60 -18.87
CA MET A 76 -17.28 14.08 -19.34
C MET A 76 -16.81 13.31 -20.58
N PRO A 77 -15.81 13.82 -21.33
CA PRO A 77 -15.42 13.25 -22.62
C PRO A 77 -14.98 11.78 -22.59
N ASP A 78 -14.39 11.33 -21.48
CA ASP A 78 -14.00 9.93 -21.25
C ASP A 78 -15.20 9.01 -20.94
N ARG A 79 -16.34 9.62 -20.60
CA ARG A 79 -17.60 9.00 -20.18
C ARG A 79 -17.50 8.14 -18.91
N THR A 80 -16.37 8.18 -18.23
CA THR A 80 -16.14 7.56 -16.91
C THR A 80 -16.34 8.56 -15.78
N HIS A 81 -16.35 9.87 -16.07
CA HIS A 81 -16.63 10.90 -15.08
C HIS A 81 -17.96 11.61 -15.37
N LEU A 82 -18.78 11.78 -14.33
CA LEU A 82 -19.98 12.61 -14.36
C LEU A 82 -19.91 13.71 -13.32
N ILE A 83 -20.45 14.87 -13.66
CA ILE A 83 -20.65 15.98 -12.74
C ILE A 83 -22.15 16.23 -12.62
N GLY A 84 -22.66 16.13 -11.40
CA GLY A 84 -24.03 16.46 -11.04
C GLY A 84 -24.10 17.83 -10.38
N GLU A 85 -25.02 18.67 -10.84
CA GLU A 85 -25.35 19.92 -10.16
C GLU A 85 -25.77 19.67 -8.69
N VAL A 86 -25.21 20.45 -7.77
CA VAL A 86 -25.62 20.43 -6.35
C VAL A 86 -26.06 21.82 -5.95
N ARG A 87 -27.36 21.99 -5.74
CA ARG A 87 -27.91 23.24 -5.22
C ARG A 87 -27.82 23.29 -3.71
N GLU A 88 -27.89 24.49 -3.14
CA GLU A 88 -27.82 24.70 -1.69
C GLU A 88 -28.78 23.79 -0.90
N TYR A 89 -30.03 23.63 -1.37
CA TYR A 89 -31.02 22.76 -0.72
C TYR A 89 -30.75 21.26 -0.88
N GLN A 90 -29.81 20.86 -1.74
CA GLN A 90 -29.42 19.46 -1.99
C GLN A 90 -28.12 19.07 -1.26
N ALA A 91 -27.40 20.04 -0.67
CA ALA A 91 -26.10 19.79 -0.04
C ALA A 91 -26.18 18.71 1.06
N GLU A 92 -27.19 18.78 1.94
CA GLU A 92 -27.40 17.77 2.99
C GLU A 92 -27.74 16.39 2.40
N GLN A 93 -28.52 16.34 1.31
CA GLN A 93 -28.85 15.08 0.65
C GLN A 93 -27.61 14.40 0.06
N VAL A 94 -26.71 15.18 -0.54
CA VAL A 94 -25.45 14.65 -1.11
C VAL A 94 -24.50 14.22 -0.01
N GLN A 95 -24.38 14.97 1.09
CA GLN A 95 -23.59 14.54 2.24
C GLN A 95 -24.14 13.23 2.84
N GLN A 96 -25.47 13.09 2.93
CA GLN A 96 -26.09 11.83 3.34
C GLN A 96 -25.76 10.70 2.37
N LEU A 97 -25.89 10.93 1.06
CA LEU A 97 -25.54 9.98 0.01
C LEU A 97 -24.08 9.49 0.10
N ILE A 98 -23.15 10.38 0.43
CA ILE A 98 -21.74 10.00 0.62
C ILE A 98 -21.58 9.22 1.95
N SER A 99 -22.32 9.61 3.00
CA SER A 99 -22.21 9.00 4.33
C SER A 99 -22.85 7.61 4.45
N ILE A 100 -23.80 7.24 3.59
CA ILE A 100 -24.49 5.93 3.65
C ILE A 100 -23.60 4.75 3.23
N GLY A 101 -22.30 4.98 3.01
CA GLY A 101 -21.31 3.93 2.78
C GLY A 101 -21.50 3.26 1.43
N VAL A 102 -21.53 4.07 0.36
CA VAL A 102 -21.48 3.54 -1.00
C VAL A 102 -20.19 2.74 -1.15
N VAL A 103 -20.29 1.50 -1.63
CA VAL A 103 -19.10 0.68 -1.86
C VAL A 103 -18.38 1.23 -3.09
N GLU A 104 -17.21 1.80 -2.84
CA GLU A 104 -16.33 2.40 -3.83
C GLU A 104 -15.36 1.35 -4.37
N GLY A 105 -15.34 1.16 -5.69
CA GLY A 105 -14.46 0.21 -6.37
C GLY A 105 -13.00 0.63 -6.35
N ASP A 106 -12.71 1.93 -6.33
CA ASP A 106 -11.35 2.50 -6.37
C ASP A 106 -11.22 3.65 -5.36
N ALA A 107 -11.51 3.36 -4.08
CA ALA A 107 -11.47 4.36 -3.02
C ALA A 107 -10.08 5.02 -2.83
N ASN A 108 -9.00 4.33 -3.22
CA ASN A 108 -7.63 4.84 -3.12
C ASN A 108 -7.13 5.53 -4.41
N ARG A 109 -7.99 5.63 -5.44
CA ARG A 109 -7.76 6.37 -6.69
C ARG A 109 -6.52 5.89 -7.45
N ASN A 110 -6.26 4.58 -7.44
CA ASN A 110 -5.10 3.99 -8.10
C ASN A 110 -5.44 3.38 -9.48
N GLY A 111 -6.70 3.46 -9.92
CA GLY A 111 -7.20 2.94 -11.18
C GLY A 111 -7.52 1.45 -11.17
N VAL A 112 -7.44 0.76 -10.02
CA VAL A 112 -7.79 -0.64 -9.85
C VAL A 112 -9.12 -0.74 -9.11
N PHE A 113 -10.13 -1.23 -9.82
CA PHE A 113 -11.50 -1.38 -9.30
C PHE A 113 -11.69 -2.80 -8.75
N GLY A 114 -12.20 -2.92 -7.51
CA GLY A 114 -12.35 -4.22 -6.84
C GLY A 114 -13.71 -4.49 -6.20
N ALA A 115 -14.65 -3.54 -6.21
CA ALA A 115 -15.92 -3.70 -5.48
C ALA A 115 -16.85 -4.78 -6.08
N ARG A 116 -16.63 -5.16 -7.34
CA ARG A 116 -17.37 -6.25 -8.00
C ARG A 116 -16.73 -7.63 -7.84
N THR A 117 -15.44 -7.70 -7.57
CA THR A 117 -14.69 -8.97 -7.61
C THR A 117 -14.64 -9.63 -6.25
N ASP A 118 -14.46 -8.84 -5.20
CA ASP A 118 -14.23 -9.32 -3.84
C ASP A 118 -14.94 -8.43 -2.82
N GLU A 119 -15.18 -8.96 -1.62
CA GLU A 119 -15.67 -8.12 -0.53
C GLU A 119 -14.60 -7.09 -0.13
N PRO A 120 -14.98 -5.82 0.08
CA PRO A 120 -14.03 -4.79 0.49
C PRO A 120 -13.39 -5.17 1.83
N ILE A 121 -12.06 -5.17 1.86
CA ILE A 121 -11.29 -5.50 3.07
C ILE A 121 -11.14 -4.22 3.91
N HIS A 122 -11.49 -4.30 5.19
CA HIS A 122 -11.33 -3.19 6.12
C HIS A 122 -9.85 -2.84 6.35
N LEU A 123 -9.52 -1.55 6.34
CA LEU A 123 -8.16 -1.07 6.63
C LEU A 123 -7.69 -1.54 8.02
N LEU A 124 -8.57 -1.42 9.01
CA LEU A 124 -8.45 -2.00 10.34
C LEU A 124 -9.80 -2.61 10.70
N GLU A 125 -9.81 -3.87 11.14
CA GLU A 125 -10.99 -4.60 11.60
C GLU A 125 -10.97 -4.64 13.12
N ALA A 126 -11.96 -4.02 13.76
CA ALA A 126 -12.04 -3.96 15.21
C ALA A 126 -12.06 -5.37 15.83
N GLY A 127 -11.18 -5.63 16.79
CA GLY A 127 -11.04 -6.93 17.43
C GLY A 127 -10.28 -7.98 16.61
N SER A 128 -9.90 -7.71 15.36
CA SER A 128 -9.27 -8.71 14.48
C SER A 128 -8.06 -8.15 13.73
N PRO A 129 -6.86 -8.15 14.36
CA PRO A 129 -5.63 -7.73 13.72
C PRO A 129 -5.29 -8.51 12.43
N GLU A 130 -5.59 -9.81 12.37
CA GLU A 130 -5.24 -10.68 11.24
C GLU A 130 -6.00 -10.37 9.95
N THR A 131 -7.21 -9.83 10.07
CA THR A 131 -8.06 -9.46 8.92
C THR A 131 -7.94 -7.97 8.59
N SER A 132 -7.11 -7.22 9.32
CA SER A 132 -6.88 -5.80 9.10
C SER A 132 -5.90 -5.58 7.95
N TYR A 133 -6.35 -4.91 6.88
CA TYR A 133 -5.52 -4.71 5.68
C TYR A 133 -4.23 -3.94 5.94
N LEU A 134 -4.24 -2.90 6.78
CA LEU A 134 -3.02 -2.16 7.11
C LEU A 134 -1.98 -3.03 7.82
N ILE A 135 -2.42 -3.89 8.74
CA ILE A 135 -1.54 -4.86 9.40
C ILE A 135 -1.00 -5.87 8.39
N ALA A 136 -1.84 -6.37 7.48
CA ALA A 136 -1.38 -7.23 6.41
C ALA A 136 -0.33 -6.52 5.55
N ARG A 137 -0.52 -5.23 5.18
CA ARG A 137 0.48 -4.43 4.45
C ARG A 137 1.81 -4.33 5.19
N LEU A 138 1.79 -4.28 6.53
CA LEU A 138 2.98 -4.33 7.37
C LEU A 138 3.56 -5.74 7.51
N ARG A 139 2.84 -6.81 7.19
CA ARG A 139 3.31 -8.20 7.26
C ARG A 139 3.74 -8.77 5.91
N GLY A 140 3.13 -8.33 4.82
CA GLY A 140 3.23 -8.91 3.48
C GLY A 140 2.17 -9.99 3.20
N GLU A 141 1.38 -10.38 4.20
CA GLU A 141 0.38 -11.44 4.09
C GLU A 141 -0.88 -11.13 4.89
N MET A 142 -1.99 -11.73 4.50
CA MET A 142 -3.27 -11.74 5.21
C MET A 142 -3.78 -13.18 5.26
N LEU A 143 -4.06 -13.69 6.47
CA LEU A 143 -4.55 -15.06 6.67
C LEU A 143 -3.70 -16.16 5.98
N GLY A 144 -2.37 -15.94 5.89
CA GLY A 144 -1.43 -16.86 5.23
C GLY A 144 -1.35 -16.73 3.71
N GLU A 145 -2.07 -15.78 3.12
CA GLU A 145 -1.99 -15.47 1.70
C GLU A 145 -1.22 -14.17 1.47
N GLN A 146 -0.32 -14.18 0.47
CA GLN A 146 0.46 -12.99 0.08
C GLN A 146 -0.46 -11.92 -0.49
N ILE A 147 -0.32 -10.69 0.03
CA ILE A 147 -1.12 -9.56 -0.47
C ILE A 147 -0.41 -8.88 -1.65
N PRO A 148 -1.15 -8.33 -2.63
CA PRO A 148 -0.54 -7.66 -3.77
C PRO A 148 0.33 -6.45 -3.39
N GLY A 149 1.48 -6.30 -4.03
CA GLY A 149 2.41 -5.17 -3.85
C GLY A 149 3.45 -5.40 -2.75
N SER A 150 4.41 -4.47 -2.61
CA SER A 150 5.46 -4.57 -1.60
C SER A 150 4.94 -4.22 -0.20
N ARG A 151 5.59 -4.81 0.80
CA ARG A 151 5.37 -4.53 2.22
C ARG A 151 5.58 -3.05 2.54
N MET A 152 4.77 -2.54 3.47
CA MET A 152 4.87 -1.19 4.03
C MET A 152 5.67 -1.21 5.34
N PRO A 153 6.26 -0.07 5.77
CA PRO A 153 6.30 1.22 5.07
C PRO A 153 7.38 1.28 3.98
N LEU A 154 7.09 1.93 2.84
CA LEU A 154 8.02 1.99 1.69
C LEU A 154 9.17 3.00 1.86
N ALA A 155 8.96 4.03 2.67
CA ALA A 155 9.85 5.19 2.77
C ALA A 155 10.35 5.46 4.20
N ASN A 156 9.96 4.63 5.16
CA ASN A 156 10.30 4.77 6.58
C ASN A 156 10.85 3.45 7.13
N GLN A 157 11.45 3.49 8.32
CA GLN A 157 11.85 2.27 9.01
C GLN A 157 10.61 1.37 9.29
N PRO A 158 10.75 0.04 9.13
CA PRO A 158 9.77 -0.94 9.53
C PRO A 158 9.44 -0.80 11.01
N PHE A 159 8.23 -1.24 11.36
CA PHE A 159 7.80 -1.25 12.74
C PHE A 159 8.64 -2.25 13.53
N SER A 160 9.15 -1.80 14.68
CA SER A 160 9.75 -2.65 15.70
C SER A 160 8.70 -3.56 16.35
N ILE A 161 9.15 -4.62 17.03
CA ILE A 161 8.25 -5.51 17.79
C ILE A 161 7.34 -4.74 18.76
N PRO A 162 7.82 -3.78 19.57
CA PRO A 162 6.96 -3.00 20.45
C PRO A 162 5.90 -2.16 19.70
N GLU A 163 6.24 -1.62 18.53
CA GLU A 163 5.30 -0.84 17.71
C GLU A 163 4.24 -1.76 17.07
N MET A 164 4.65 -2.94 16.61
CA MET A 164 3.72 -3.96 16.13
C MET A 164 2.80 -4.44 17.24
N LEU A 165 3.34 -4.71 18.44
CA LEU A 165 2.54 -5.08 19.61
C LEU A 165 1.52 -4.01 19.96
N ALA A 166 1.94 -2.73 19.97
CA ALA A 166 1.04 -1.61 20.22
C ALA A 166 -0.13 -1.59 19.22
N LEU A 167 0.16 -1.74 17.92
CA LEU A 167 -0.85 -1.75 16.88
C LEU A 167 -1.80 -2.96 17.00
N PHE A 168 -1.25 -4.15 17.23
CA PHE A 168 -2.05 -5.38 17.39
C PHE A 168 -2.97 -5.28 18.60
N CYS A 169 -2.43 -4.87 19.76
CA CYS A 169 -3.22 -4.72 20.98
C CYS A 169 -4.25 -3.58 20.88
N PHE A 170 -3.92 -2.51 20.15
CA PHE A 170 -4.88 -1.46 19.85
C PHE A 170 -6.07 -2.00 19.05
N VAL A 171 -5.80 -2.75 17.98
CA VAL A 171 -6.85 -3.30 17.10
C VAL A 171 -7.66 -4.40 17.81
N GLU A 172 -7.00 -5.34 18.49
CA GLU A 172 -7.67 -6.41 19.26
C GLU A 172 -8.57 -5.85 20.37
N GLY A 173 -8.11 -4.78 21.05
CA GLY A 173 -8.86 -4.11 22.10
C GLY A 173 -9.89 -3.09 21.61
N PHE A 174 -9.96 -2.82 20.30
CA PHE A 174 -10.84 -1.78 19.77
C PHE A 174 -12.32 -2.20 19.83
N PRO A 175 -13.23 -1.38 20.40
CA PRO A 175 -14.64 -1.74 20.46
C PRO A 175 -15.28 -1.85 19.07
N ALA A 176 -16.17 -2.83 18.89
CA ALA A 176 -16.89 -3.01 17.62
C ALA A 176 -17.77 -1.82 17.21
N ASP A 177 -18.26 -1.06 18.20
CA ASP A 177 -19.00 0.19 18.06
C ASP A 177 -18.14 1.41 18.45
N GLY A 178 -16.82 1.28 18.35
CA GLY A 178 -15.86 2.31 18.71
C GLY A 178 -16.03 3.59 17.91
N THR A 179 -15.67 4.70 18.54
CA THR A 179 -15.77 6.06 18.02
C THR A 179 -14.39 6.68 17.88
N GLU A 180 -14.29 7.86 17.27
CA GLU A 180 -13.03 8.63 17.23
C GLU A 180 -12.46 8.90 18.63
N SER A 181 -13.30 8.96 19.66
CA SER A 181 -12.83 9.19 21.02
C SER A 181 -12.03 8.00 21.58
N ASP A 182 -12.32 6.79 21.10
CA ASP A 182 -11.62 5.57 21.50
C ASP A 182 -10.23 5.49 20.87
N LEU A 183 -9.99 6.20 19.76
CA LEU A 183 -8.65 6.31 19.14
C LEU A 183 -7.62 6.98 20.06
N ALA A 184 -8.08 7.85 20.97
CA ALA A 184 -7.22 8.49 21.98
C ALA A 184 -7.09 7.65 23.27
N GLY A 185 -7.74 6.48 23.31
CA GLY A 185 -7.70 5.55 24.42
C GLY A 185 -6.30 4.99 24.68
N ARG A 186 -6.09 4.48 25.90
CA ARG A 186 -4.86 3.77 26.25
C ARG A 186 -4.93 2.36 25.68
N ILE A 187 -3.83 1.87 25.15
CA ILE A 187 -3.69 0.47 24.73
C ILE A 187 -3.63 -0.41 25.99
N ASP A 188 -4.54 -1.37 26.11
CA ASP A 188 -4.54 -2.35 27.19
C ASP A 188 -3.71 -3.58 26.82
N TYR A 189 -2.41 -3.51 27.10
CA TYR A 189 -1.50 -4.64 26.89
C TYR A 189 -1.79 -5.81 27.84
N ALA A 190 -2.45 -5.59 28.98
CA ALA A 190 -2.65 -6.67 29.96
C ALA A 190 -3.71 -7.69 29.52
N THR A 191 -4.62 -7.29 28.64
CA THR A 191 -5.69 -8.14 28.11
C THR A 191 -5.47 -8.57 26.65
N CYS A 192 -4.40 -8.10 26.03
CA CYS A 192 -4.08 -8.36 24.63
C CYS A 192 -3.38 -9.71 24.46
N SER A 193 -3.92 -10.55 23.57
CA SER A 193 -3.43 -11.91 23.32
C SER A 193 -1.97 -11.96 22.84
N TYR A 194 -1.52 -10.96 22.07
CA TYR A 194 -0.15 -10.92 21.54
C TYR A 194 0.89 -10.45 22.55
N SER A 195 0.48 -10.02 23.76
CA SER A 195 1.43 -9.62 24.81
C SER A 195 2.15 -10.81 25.45
N ASP A 196 1.64 -12.03 25.28
CA ASP A 196 2.24 -13.26 25.81
C ASP A 196 3.53 -13.65 25.06
N ASP A 197 3.55 -13.44 23.73
CA ASP A 197 4.74 -13.65 22.90
C ASP A 197 4.89 -12.55 21.83
N PRO A 198 5.32 -11.33 22.22
CA PRO A 198 5.50 -10.24 21.26
C PRO A 198 6.56 -10.56 20.19
N ALA A 199 7.48 -11.49 20.47
CA ALA A 199 8.50 -11.86 19.50
C ALA A 199 7.89 -12.57 18.27
N SER A 200 6.70 -13.17 18.38
CA SER A 200 5.99 -13.74 17.23
C SER A 200 5.42 -12.68 16.28
N LEU A 201 5.23 -11.43 16.76
CA LEU A 201 4.84 -10.28 15.94
C LEU A 201 6.01 -9.69 15.14
N ASN A 202 7.18 -10.31 15.27
CA ASN A 202 8.31 -9.93 14.50
C ASN A 202 7.94 -9.98 13.01
N LEU A 203 8.14 -8.84 12.35
CA LEU A 203 7.95 -8.68 10.92
C LEU A 203 8.84 -9.63 10.10
N LEU A 204 9.77 -10.33 10.75
CA LEU A 204 10.66 -11.34 10.19
C LEU A 204 10.06 -12.75 10.12
N GLY A 205 8.81 -12.95 10.54
CA GLY A 205 8.07 -14.16 10.21
C GLY A 205 7.70 -14.18 8.73
N GLU A 206 8.51 -14.87 7.92
CA GLU A 206 8.31 -15.26 6.50
C GLU A 206 8.81 -14.34 5.36
N GLY A 207 9.40 -13.16 5.63
CA GLY A 207 9.61 -12.17 4.56
C GLY A 207 11.04 -11.84 4.10
N VAL A 208 12.01 -11.74 5.01
CA VAL A 208 13.30 -11.08 4.72
C VAL A 208 14.51 -11.93 5.11
N THR A 209 14.55 -13.17 4.59
CA THR A 209 15.75 -14.01 4.63
C THR A 209 16.65 -13.75 3.44
N TRP A 210 17.85 -14.34 3.45
CA TRP A 210 18.75 -14.32 2.31
C TRP A 210 18.07 -14.85 1.03
N GLU A 211 17.49 -16.06 1.07
CA GLU A 211 16.85 -16.68 -0.09
C GLU A 211 15.55 -15.97 -0.50
N ALA A 212 14.70 -15.61 0.46
CA ALA A 212 13.38 -15.08 0.16
C ALA A 212 13.44 -13.68 -0.48
N ARG A 213 14.38 -12.83 -0.03
CA ARG A 213 14.38 -11.40 -0.37
C ARG A 213 15.74 -10.86 -0.78
N ILE A 214 16.76 -11.00 0.06
CA ILE A 214 18.01 -10.22 -0.10
C ILE A 214 18.78 -10.65 -1.35
N SER A 215 18.87 -11.94 -1.62
CA SER A 215 19.50 -12.47 -2.84
C SER A 215 18.89 -11.90 -4.12
N LYS A 216 17.57 -11.72 -4.16
CA LYS A 216 16.83 -11.16 -5.31
C LYS A 216 17.12 -9.67 -5.49
N ILE A 217 17.18 -8.91 -4.39
CA ILE A 217 17.56 -7.48 -4.43
C ILE A 217 18.97 -7.32 -5.01
N LEU A 218 19.94 -8.09 -4.50
CA LEU A 218 21.33 -8.02 -4.98
C LEU A 218 21.46 -8.48 -6.44
N ALA A 219 20.75 -9.54 -6.83
CA ALA A 219 20.81 -10.02 -8.21
C ALA A 219 20.24 -9.01 -9.21
N ALA A 220 19.10 -8.40 -8.89
CA ALA A 220 18.45 -7.42 -9.76
C ALA A 220 19.24 -6.12 -9.89
N ASN A 221 19.79 -5.62 -8.77
CA ASN A 221 20.39 -4.28 -8.72
C ASN A 221 21.92 -4.27 -8.87
N CYS A 222 22.60 -5.38 -8.54
CA CYS A 222 24.07 -5.44 -8.50
C CYS A 222 24.65 -6.42 -9.53
N GLY A 223 23.87 -7.40 -10.00
CA GLY A 223 24.34 -8.48 -10.86
C GLY A 223 24.94 -8.04 -12.21
N GLY A 224 24.55 -6.87 -12.74
CA GLY A 224 25.08 -6.34 -13.99
C GLY A 224 26.58 -6.01 -13.93
N CYS A 225 27.08 -5.56 -12.78
CA CYS A 225 28.49 -5.23 -12.58
C CYS A 225 29.21 -6.22 -11.67
N HIS A 226 28.48 -6.80 -10.71
CA HIS A 226 28.97 -7.79 -9.75
C HIS A 226 28.52 -9.19 -10.14
N GLY A 227 28.64 -9.53 -11.41
CA GLY A 227 28.30 -10.84 -11.97
C GLY A 227 29.06 -11.15 -13.25
N GLY A 228 28.77 -12.30 -13.84
CA GLY A 228 29.40 -12.75 -15.09
C GLY A 228 30.88 -13.12 -14.96
N SER A 229 31.59 -13.14 -16.09
CA SER A 229 32.98 -13.63 -16.15
C SER A 229 34.02 -12.66 -15.59
N ASN A 230 33.72 -11.36 -15.52
CA ASN A 230 34.65 -10.32 -15.07
C ASN A 230 33.95 -9.35 -14.10
N PRO A 231 33.61 -9.80 -12.88
CA PRO A 231 32.94 -8.96 -11.90
C PRO A 231 33.82 -7.78 -11.46
N GLN A 232 33.21 -6.62 -11.23
CA GLN A 232 33.90 -5.45 -10.72
C GLN A 232 34.52 -5.73 -9.35
N ALA A 233 35.78 -5.31 -9.19
CA ALA A 233 36.61 -5.60 -8.02
C ALA A 233 36.71 -7.10 -7.65
N GLY A 234 36.42 -8.02 -8.58
CA GLY A 234 36.44 -9.46 -8.30
C GLY A 234 35.28 -9.94 -7.42
N LEU A 235 34.30 -9.09 -7.09
CA LEU A 235 33.17 -9.42 -6.22
C LEU A 235 31.96 -9.88 -7.04
N THR A 236 31.56 -11.14 -6.87
CA THR A 236 30.30 -11.67 -7.44
C THR A 236 29.19 -11.71 -6.37
N LEU A 237 28.08 -11.04 -6.67
CA LEU A 237 26.86 -10.95 -5.85
C LEU A 237 25.69 -11.74 -6.44
N VAL A 238 25.98 -12.59 -7.44
CA VAL A 238 25.03 -13.49 -8.09
C VAL A 238 25.61 -14.89 -8.23
N GLY A 239 24.72 -15.87 -8.31
CA GLY A 239 25.07 -17.28 -8.43
C GLY A 239 25.33 -17.94 -7.08
N ASP A 240 26.15 -18.98 -7.09
CA ASP A 240 26.37 -19.84 -5.93
C ASP A 240 27.31 -19.18 -4.89
N ASP A 241 27.19 -19.64 -3.65
CA ASP A 241 28.03 -19.23 -2.50
C ASP A 241 28.03 -17.73 -2.19
N VAL A 242 27.04 -16.96 -2.65
CA VAL A 242 26.97 -15.51 -2.39
C VAL A 242 26.79 -15.23 -0.92
N TYR A 243 25.91 -15.95 -0.22
CA TYR A 243 25.72 -15.77 1.22
C TYR A 243 27.03 -15.94 1.99
N ALA A 244 27.72 -17.07 1.80
CA ALA A 244 29.01 -17.33 2.44
C ALA A 244 30.06 -16.24 2.14
N ARG A 245 30.03 -15.69 0.92
CA ARG A 245 30.92 -14.58 0.50
C ARG A 245 30.57 -13.27 1.18
N LEU A 246 29.29 -12.97 1.42
CA LEU A 246 28.88 -11.77 2.15
C LEU A 246 29.40 -11.74 3.57
N LEU A 247 29.65 -12.89 4.19
CA LEU A 247 30.23 -12.98 5.52
C LEU A 247 31.76 -12.85 5.54
N GLN A 248 32.40 -12.62 4.38
CA GLN A 248 33.85 -12.44 4.28
C GLN A 248 34.25 -10.96 4.32
N PRO A 249 35.52 -10.67 4.67
CA PRO A 249 36.09 -9.32 4.59
C PRO A 249 35.92 -8.67 3.22
N SER A 250 35.66 -7.37 3.21
CA SER A 250 35.63 -6.60 1.97
C SER A 250 37.05 -6.44 1.40
N MET A 251 37.18 -6.39 0.06
CA MET A 251 38.49 -6.17 -0.57
C MET A 251 39.00 -4.73 -0.41
N GLN A 252 38.09 -3.77 -0.25
CA GLN A 252 38.44 -2.35 -0.17
C GLN A 252 38.84 -1.94 1.26
N VAL A 253 38.12 -2.45 2.26
CA VAL A 253 38.34 -2.21 3.68
C VAL A 253 38.35 -3.57 4.40
N PRO A 254 39.50 -4.28 4.45
CA PRO A 254 39.60 -5.63 5.00
C PRO A 254 39.25 -5.76 6.48
N GLU A 255 39.17 -4.64 7.21
CA GLU A 255 38.74 -4.58 8.60
C GLU A 255 37.23 -4.78 8.77
N LEU A 256 36.44 -4.64 7.69
CA LEU A 256 34.99 -4.81 7.68
C LEU A 256 34.58 -5.97 6.79
N ASN A 257 33.68 -6.82 7.28
CA ASN A 257 32.99 -7.81 6.45
C ASN A 257 32.05 -7.13 5.46
N LEU A 258 31.73 -7.78 4.34
CA LEU A 258 30.70 -7.27 3.42
C LEU A 258 29.36 -7.14 4.17
N ILE A 259 29.01 -8.14 4.98
CA ILE A 259 27.90 -8.14 5.93
C ILE A 259 28.41 -8.66 7.27
N GLU A 260 28.21 -7.86 8.32
CA GLU A 260 28.44 -8.25 9.71
C GLU A 260 27.08 -8.50 10.38
N PRO A 261 26.75 -9.77 10.69
CA PRO A 261 25.49 -10.11 11.37
C PRO A 261 25.24 -9.25 12.61
N SER A 262 24.04 -8.71 12.73
CA SER A 262 23.57 -7.85 13.83
C SER A 262 24.22 -6.46 13.90
N SER A 263 25.05 -6.05 12.93
CA SER A 263 25.71 -4.73 12.94
C SER A 263 25.78 -4.10 11.55
N PRO A 264 24.71 -3.39 11.10
CA PRO A 264 24.71 -2.65 9.83
C PRO A 264 25.84 -1.63 9.72
N GLU A 265 26.19 -0.96 10.82
CA GLU A 265 27.24 0.06 10.91
C GLU A 265 28.66 -0.47 10.64
N THR A 266 28.86 -1.79 10.76
CA THR A 266 30.13 -2.46 10.41
C THR A 266 29.99 -3.37 9.19
N SER A 267 28.86 -3.32 8.48
CA SER A 267 28.59 -4.09 7.27
C SER A 267 28.97 -3.27 6.04
N TYR A 268 30.14 -3.53 5.45
CA TYR A 268 30.69 -2.69 4.39
C TYR A 268 29.77 -2.58 3.16
N LEU A 269 29.08 -3.66 2.78
CA LEU A 269 28.11 -3.61 1.67
C LEU A 269 26.95 -2.67 1.99
N TYR A 270 26.43 -2.65 3.23
CA TYR A 270 25.39 -1.72 3.63
C TYR A 270 25.87 -0.26 3.62
N LEU A 271 27.09 0.01 4.12
CA LEU A 271 27.71 1.34 4.05
C LEU A 271 27.84 1.84 2.61
N LYS A 272 28.16 0.95 1.66
CA LYS A 272 28.18 1.27 0.22
C LYS A 272 26.79 1.61 -0.32
N LEU A 273 25.73 1.00 0.19
CA LEU A 273 24.35 1.27 -0.24
C LEU A 273 23.85 2.62 0.23
N ILE A 274 24.16 3.01 1.47
CA ILE A 274 23.72 4.29 2.05
C ILE A 274 24.66 5.46 1.74
N GLY A 275 25.82 5.19 1.15
CA GLY A 275 26.79 6.22 0.78
C GLY A 275 27.53 6.83 1.98
N ASP A 276 27.85 6.02 2.99
CA ASP A 276 28.55 6.47 4.19
C ASP A 276 29.92 7.09 3.89
N ASP A 277 30.35 8.09 4.66
CA ASP A 277 31.62 8.81 4.45
C ASP A 277 32.88 7.92 4.53
N SER A 278 32.78 6.75 5.18
CA SER A 278 33.90 5.81 5.34
C SER A 278 34.19 4.95 4.10
N ILE A 279 33.33 4.98 3.08
CA ILE A 279 33.47 4.10 1.92
C ILE A 279 34.61 4.50 0.99
N ILE A 280 35.16 3.52 0.28
CA ILE A 280 36.11 3.77 -0.81
C ILE A 280 35.39 3.76 -2.15
N GLY A 281 35.49 4.87 -2.90
CA GLY A 281 34.83 5.05 -4.20
C GLY A 281 33.39 5.53 -4.07
N ASN A 282 32.57 5.31 -5.11
CA ASN A 282 31.19 5.81 -5.14
C ASN A 282 30.22 4.90 -4.35
N PRO A 283 29.09 5.43 -3.86
CA PRO A 283 27.96 4.62 -3.40
C PRO A 283 27.52 3.60 -4.47
N MET A 284 26.89 2.52 -4.04
CA MET A 284 26.35 1.48 -4.92
C MET A 284 24.83 1.38 -4.76
N PRO A 285 24.07 1.06 -5.82
CA PRO A 285 24.50 0.84 -7.19
C PRO A 285 24.95 2.14 -7.86
N TYR A 286 25.88 2.02 -8.81
CA TYR A 286 26.45 3.16 -9.52
C TYR A 286 26.31 2.98 -11.02
N ASN A 287 25.67 3.93 -11.70
CA ASN A 287 25.63 4.00 -13.15
C ASN A 287 26.80 4.85 -13.67
N PRO A 288 27.78 4.28 -14.37
CA PRO A 288 28.96 5.02 -14.84
C PRO A 288 28.65 6.04 -15.95
N LEU A 289 27.49 5.97 -16.60
CA LEU A 289 27.10 6.91 -17.65
C LEU A 289 26.46 8.17 -17.10
N THR A 290 25.66 8.05 -16.03
CA THR A 290 24.92 9.17 -15.44
C THR A 290 25.51 9.65 -14.12
N GLY A 291 26.30 8.82 -13.44
CA GLY A 291 26.77 9.06 -12.08
C GLY A 291 25.71 8.83 -11.01
N GLU A 292 24.53 8.34 -11.38
CA GLU A 292 23.38 8.13 -10.49
C GLU A 292 23.20 6.64 -10.16
N GLY A 293 22.38 6.36 -9.14
CA GLY A 293 22.02 5.00 -8.75
C GLY A 293 21.79 4.92 -7.24
N THR A 294 20.65 4.35 -6.85
CA THR A 294 20.31 4.03 -5.46
C THR A 294 19.31 2.90 -5.48
N LEU A 295 19.32 2.06 -4.45
CA LEU A 295 18.18 1.20 -4.16
C LEU A 295 16.99 2.06 -3.75
N SER A 296 15.80 1.49 -3.85
CA SER A 296 14.64 2.07 -3.17
C SER A 296 14.85 2.04 -1.66
N GLN A 297 14.23 2.98 -0.94
CA GLN A 297 14.33 3.02 0.52
C GLN A 297 13.82 1.71 1.16
N ALA A 298 12.79 1.10 0.57
CA ALA A 298 12.27 -0.20 1.00
C ALA A 298 13.33 -1.32 0.89
N GLU A 299 14.06 -1.39 -0.23
CA GLU A 299 15.12 -2.40 -0.39
C GLU A 299 16.30 -2.18 0.56
N ILE A 300 16.70 -0.92 0.78
CA ILE A 300 17.75 -0.60 1.77
C ILE A 300 17.28 -1.03 3.16
N SER A 301 16.02 -0.78 3.49
CA SER A 301 15.48 -1.13 4.79
C SER A 301 15.30 -2.64 4.99
N ASP A 302 14.93 -3.38 3.94
CA ASP A 302 14.92 -4.85 3.96
C ASP A 302 16.33 -5.38 4.26
N ILE A 303 17.37 -4.83 3.63
CA ILE A 303 18.76 -5.22 3.86
C ILE A 303 19.19 -4.87 5.30
N GLU A 304 18.93 -3.66 5.77
CA GLU A 304 19.22 -3.24 7.16
C GLU A 304 18.55 -4.18 8.17
N THR A 305 17.26 -4.44 7.96
CA THR A 305 16.45 -5.30 8.82
C THR A 305 17.00 -6.72 8.85
N TRP A 306 17.35 -7.29 7.70
CA TRP A 306 17.99 -8.59 7.63
C TRP A 306 19.32 -8.62 8.40
N ILE A 307 20.17 -7.59 8.25
CA ILE A 307 21.46 -7.51 8.95
C ILE A 307 21.25 -7.43 10.46
N VAL A 308 20.43 -6.49 10.95
CA VAL A 308 20.14 -6.30 12.39
C VAL A 308 19.70 -7.61 13.05
N ASN A 309 19.03 -8.48 12.30
CA ASN A 309 18.49 -9.74 12.78
C ASN A 309 19.41 -10.94 12.51
N GLY A 310 20.71 -10.69 12.48
CA GLY A 310 21.73 -11.72 12.39
C GLY A 310 22.00 -12.22 10.98
N ALA A 311 21.50 -11.53 9.95
CA ALA A 311 21.75 -11.82 8.54
C ALA A 311 21.53 -13.30 8.19
N VAL A 312 20.40 -13.88 8.59
CA VAL A 312 20.12 -15.32 8.46
C VAL A 312 20.05 -15.81 7.00
N GLU A 313 20.61 -17.00 6.74
CA GLU A 313 20.57 -17.67 5.42
C GLU A 313 19.15 -18.15 5.12
N ASP A 314 18.69 -19.15 5.87
CA ASP A 314 17.38 -19.80 5.71
C ASP A 314 16.66 -19.93 7.07
N GLN A 315 15.33 -20.00 7.02
CA GLN A 315 14.48 -20.52 8.11
C GLN A 315 13.90 -21.86 7.68
#